data_AF-A0A7Y3ARC8-F1
#
_entry.id   AF-A0A7Y3ARC8-F1
#
_cell.length_a   1.000
_cell.length_b   1.000
_cell.length_c   1.000
_cell.angle_alpha   90.00
_cell.angle_beta   90.00
_cell.angle_gamma   90.00
#
_symmetry.space_group_name_H-M   'P 1'
#
loop_
_entity.id
_entity.type
_entity.pdbx_description
1 polymer ?
#
loop_
_entity_poly.entity_id
_entity_poly.type
_entity_poly.pdbx_seq_one_letter_code
_entity_poly.pdbx_strand_id
1 'polypeptide(L)'
;MGAERTESLLVIASAVLWLVMVGLAATGHWLAALYTLLPLLLIYGVLGSSHKGKFDLRLVAFPTLIWIVSWAAAFGIGNYYFEAFSGQHPDFTVLGFHPSFASIVVLFWVVPTLLMGFGFEAVKDRWLSRERWDDFVRRISELSEEDDGPGESE
;
A
#
# COMPACT_ATOMS: atom_id res chain seq x y z
N MET A 1 -21.77 -17.68 -2.37
CA MET A 1 -21.21 -18.75 -1.52
C MET A 1 -19.69 -18.82 -1.49
N GLY A 2 -18.93 -18.47 -2.54
CA GLY A 2 -17.46 -18.53 -2.51
C GLY A 2 -16.75 -17.39 -1.76
N ALA A 3 -17.18 -16.14 -2.00
CA ALA A 3 -16.47 -14.94 -1.50
C ALA A 3 -16.44 -14.82 0.03
N GLU A 4 -17.55 -15.11 0.70
CA GLU A 4 -17.68 -15.04 2.17
C GLU A 4 -16.76 -16.05 2.89
N ARG A 5 -16.56 -17.23 2.30
CA ARG A 5 -15.61 -18.23 2.80
C ARG A 5 -14.17 -17.76 2.65
N THR A 6 -13.82 -17.17 1.50
CA THR A 6 -12.48 -16.62 1.26
C THR A 6 -12.16 -15.49 2.22
N GLU A 7 -13.11 -14.58 2.45
CA GLU A 7 -12.98 -13.49 3.41
C GLU A 7 -12.76 -14.03 4.84
N SER A 8 -13.57 -15.00 5.26
CA SER A 8 -13.41 -15.66 6.56
C SER A 8 -12.04 -16.31 6.73
N LEU A 9 -11.53 -16.98 5.69
CA LEU A 9 -10.20 -17.59 5.70
C LEU A 9 -9.09 -16.54 5.78
N LEU A 10 -9.23 -15.41 5.07
CA LEU A 10 -8.28 -14.30 5.12
C LEU A 10 -8.25 -13.67 6.52
N VAL A 11 -9.41 -13.48 7.16
CA VAL A 11 -9.49 -12.97 8.53
C VAL A 11 -8.78 -13.93 9.51
N ILE A 12 -9.06 -15.23 9.43
CA ILE A 12 -8.39 -16.24 10.28
C ILE A 12 -6.88 -16.23 10.04
N ALA A 13 -6.45 -16.24 8.78
CA ALA A 13 -5.02 -16.18 8.44
C ALA A 13 -4.35 -14.91 8.98
N SER A 14 -5.03 -13.76 8.91
CA SER A 14 -4.52 -12.51 9.46
C SER A 14 -4.34 -12.56 10.98
N ALA A 15 -5.28 -13.18 11.71
CA ALA A 15 -5.19 -13.35 13.15
C ALA A 15 -4.01 -14.26 13.54
N VAL A 16 -3.82 -15.37 12.82
CA VAL A 16 -2.69 -16.28 13.04
C VAL A 16 -1.36 -15.58 12.75
N LEU A 17 -1.23 -14.89 11.62
CA LEU A 17 -0.03 -14.14 11.26
C LEU A 17 0.32 -13.06 12.29
N TRP A 18 -0.69 -12.40 12.86
CA TRP A 18 -0.49 -11.42 13.90
C TRP A 18 0.09 -12.05 15.18
N LEU A 19 -0.45 -13.18 15.63
CA LEU A 19 0.09 -13.93 16.77
C LEU A 19 1.52 -14.43 16.52
N VAL A 20 1.81 -14.92 15.32
CA VAL A 20 3.15 -15.34 14.92
C VAL A 20 4.12 -14.16 14.96
N MET A 21 3.74 -13.02 14.39
CA MET A 21 4.55 -11.80 14.39
C MET A 21 4.89 -11.35 15.81
N VAL A 22 3.89 -11.30 16.71
CA VAL A 22 4.11 -10.91 18.11
C VAL A 22 4.99 -11.93 18.84
N GLY A 23 4.79 -13.23 18.62
CA GLY A 23 5.63 -14.27 19.20
C GLY A 23 7.09 -14.21 18.74
N LEU A 24 7.32 -13.96 17.45
CA LEU A 24 8.66 -13.75 16.90
C LEU A 24 9.33 -12.50 17.49
N ALA A 25 8.60 -11.39 17.59
CA ALA A 25 9.11 -10.17 18.19
C ALA A 25 9.46 -10.37 19.69
N ALA A 26 8.59 -11.04 20.45
CA ALA A 26 8.79 -11.30 21.87
C ALA A 26 9.98 -12.21 22.17
N THR A 27 10.34 -13.10 21.24
CA THR A 27 11.50 -14.01 21.36
C THR A 27 12.78 -13.42 20.78
N GLY A 28 12.78 -12.15 20.37
CA GLY A 28 13.95 -11.46 19.82
C GLY A 28 14.20 -11.72 18.33
N HIS A 29 13.36 -12.49 17.65
CA HIS A 29 13.42 -12.72 16.20
C HIS A 29 12.78 -11.55 15.42
N TRP A 30 13.26 -10.33 15.68
CA TRP A 30 12.66 -9.09 15.19
C TRP A 30 12.60 -9.00 13.66
N LEU A 31 13.64 -9.47 12.94
CA LEU A 31 13.66 -9.45 11.48
C LEU A 31 12.61 -10.39 10.89
N ALA A 32 12.45 -11.59 11.46
CA ALA A 32 11.42 -12.53 11.05
C ALA A 32 10.01 -11.97 11.31
N ALA A 33 9.82 -11.25 12.43
CA ALA A 33 8.58 -10.55 12.71
C ALA A 33 8.27 -9.47 11.64
N LEU A 34 9.26 -8.69 11.21
CA LEU A 34 9.11 -7.71 10.13
C LEU A 34 8.74 -8.36 8.79
N TYR A 35 9.34 -9.50 8.44
CA TYR A 35 8.92 -10.23 7.23
C TYR A 35 7.53 -10.83 7.35
N THR A 36 7.08 -11.22 8.55
CA THR A 36 5.71 -11.70 8.82
C THR A 36 4.67 -10.58 8.65
N LEU A 37 5.06 -9.33 8.87
CA LEU A 37 4.20 -8.16 8.66
C LEU A 37 3.83 -7.98 7.17
N LEU A 38 4.70 -8.35 6.22
CA LEU A 38 4.44 -8.19 4.79
C LEU A 38 3.20 -8.95 4.28
N PRO A 39 3.07 -10.29 4.47
CA PRO A 39 1.86 -11.01 4.09
C PRO A 39 0.64 -10.57 4.91
N LEU A 40 0.81 -10.12 6.15
CA LEU A 40 -0.28 -9.60 6.96
C LEU A 40 -0.88 -8.32 6.35
N LEU A 41 -0.03 -7.36 5.98
CA LEU A 41 -0.47 -6.11 5.33
C LEU A 41 -1.08 -6.36 3.94
N LEU A 42 -0.59 -7.37 3.23
CA LEU A 42 -1.20 -7.86 1.99
C LEU A 42 -2.65 -8.32 2.20
N ILE A 43 -2.89 -9.13 3.22
CA ILE A 43 -4.23 -9.62 3.54
C ILE A 43 -5.16 -8.45 3.90
N TYR A 44 -4.68 -7.49 4.70
CA TYR A 44 -5.45 -6.29 5.01
C TYR A 44 -5.73 -5.43 3.76
N GLY A 45 -4.76 -5.30 2.86
CA GLY A 45 -4.96 -4.62 1.58
C GLY A 45 -6.05 -5.27 0.74
N VAL A 46 -6.05 -6.61 0.64
CA VAL A 46 -7.08 -7.37 -0.09
C VAL A 46 -8.46 -7.27 0.58
N LEU A 47 -8.53 -7.42 1.90
CA LEU A 47 -9.78 -7.27 2.65
C LEU A 47 -10.34 -5.85 2.51
N GLY A 48 -9.50 -4.82 2.64
CA GLY A 48 -9.90 -3.41 2.57
C GLY A 48 -10.29 -2.92 1.18
N SER A 49 -9.75 -3.53 0.12
CA SER A 49 -10.12 -3.18 -1.27
C SER A 49 -11.27 -4.01 -1.84
N SER A 50 -11.78 -4.98 -1.08
CA SER A 50 -12.97 -5.74 -1.45
C SER A 50 -14.23 -4.90 -1.23
N HIS A 51 -14.77 -4.29 -2.29
CA HIS A 51 -16.09 -3.64 -2.26
C HIS A 51 -17.03 -4.26 -3.31
N LYS A 52 -18.15 -4.83 -2.86
CA LYS A 52 -19.17 -5.52 -3.69
C LYS A 52 -18.60 -6.62 -4.61
N GLY A 53 -17.52 -7.30 -4.19
CA GLY A 53 -16.94 -8.46 -4.89
C GLY A 53 -16.27 -8.16 -6.24
N LYS A 54 -16.09 -6.89 -6.63
CA LYS A 54 -15.38 -6.50 -7.85
C LYS A 54 -13.99 -6.00 -7.48
N PHE A 55 -12.99 -6.82 -7.74
CA PHE A 55 -11.59 -6.52 -7.47
C PHE A 55 -10.86 -6.33 -8.80
N ASP A 56 -10.41 -5.11 -9.13
CA ASP A 56 -9.48 -4.92 -10.26
C ASP A 56 -8.06 -5.16 -9.76
N LEU A 57 -7.71 -6.45 -9.68
CA LEU A 57 -6.42 -6.92 -9.18
C LEU A 57 -5.25 -6.26 -9.93
N ARG A 58 -5.43 -5.87 -11.19
CA ARG A 58 -4.39 -5.23 -12.00
C ARG A 58 -4.11 -3.79 -11.58
N LEU A 59 -5.09 -3.08 -11.04
CA LEU A 59 -4.91 -1.70 -10.56
C LEU A 59 -4.14 -1.68 -9.23
N VAL A 60 -4.37 -2.68 -8.37
CA VAL A 60 -3.81 -2.75 -7.02
C VAL A 60 -2.51 -3.56 -6.98
N ALA A 61 -2.38 -4.61 -7.80
CA ALA A 61 -1.22 -5.49 -7.76
C ALA A 61 0.09 -4.79 -8.07
N PHE A 62 0.12 -3.84 -9.01
CA PHE A 62 1.36 -3.13 -9.35
C PHE A 62 1.87 -2.27 -8.17
N PRO A 63 1.06 -1.34 -7.60
CA PRO A 63 1.48 -0.60 -6.41
C PRO A 63 1.82 -1.50 -5.22
N THR A 64 1.00 -2.52 -4.96
CA THR A 64 1.21 -3.44 -3.84
C THR A 64 2.49 -4.26 -3.99
N LEU A 65 2.82 -4.74 -5.20
CA LEU A 65 4.02 -5.53 -5.43
C LEU A 65 5.29 -4.69 -5.30
N ILE A 66 5.29 -3.46 -5.84
CA ILE A 66 6.39 -2.51 -5.63
C ILE A 66 6.57 -2.22 -4.16
N TRP A 67 5.48 -1.99 -3.43
CA TRP A 67 5.52 -1.72 -2.01
C TRP A 67 6.14 -2.90 -1.23
N ILE A 68 5.70 -4.14 -1.48
CA ILE A 68 6.24 -5.35 -0.83
C ILE A 68 7.73 -5.51 -1.10
N VAL A 69 8.13 -5.43 -2.38
CA VAL A 69 9.52 -5.64 -2.78
C VAL A 69 10.41 -4.59 -2.13
N SER A 70 9.96 -3.34 -2.13
CA SER A 70 10.73 -2.25 -1.53
C SER A 70 10.82 -2.39 -0.02
N TRP A 71 9.73 -2.80 0.64
CA TRP A 71 9.75 -3.02 2.09
C TRP A 71 10.62 -4.20 2.51
N ALA A 72 10.53 -5.33 1.79
CA ALA A 72 11.40 -6.49 1.99
C ALA A 72 12.88 -6.10 1.82
N ALA A 73 13.20 -5.37 0.76
CA ALA A 73 14.55 -4.87 0.53
C ALA A 73 15.03 -3.93 1.65
N ALA A 74 14.15 -3.06 2.15
CA ALA A 74 14.49 -2.14 3.23
C ALA A 74 14.79 -2.87 4.54
N PHE A 75 14.03 -3.92 4.88
CA PHE A 75 14.30 -4.74 6.04
C PHE A 75 15.62 -5.49 5.91
N GLY A 76 15.89 -6.10 4.76
CA GLY A 76 17.14 -6.81 4.50
C GLY A 76 18.37 -5.89 4.54
N ILE A 77 18.34 -4.79 3.80
CA ILE A 77 19.46 -3.84 3.72
C ILE A 77 19.63 -3.08 5.04
N GLY A 78 18.53 -2.71 5.68
CA GLY A 78 18.54 -2.08 6.99
C GLY A 78 19.18 -2.98 8.05
N ASN A 79 18.82 -4.27 8.06
CA ASN A 79 19.45 -5.26 8.94
C ASN A 79 20.94 -5.42 8.64
N TYR A 80 21.31 -5.55 7.36
CA TYR A 80 22.70 -5.67 6.94
C TYR A 80 23.57 -4.53 7.49
N TYR A 81 23.12 -3.28 7.35
CA TYR A 81 23.85 -2.14 7.89
C TYR A 81 23.79 -2.05 9.42
N PHE A 82 22.69 -2.48 10.05
CA PHE A 82 22.62 -2.55 11.51
C PHE A 82 23.65 -3.54 12.09
N GLU A 83 23.77 -4.71 11.49
CA GLU A 83 24.76 -5.72 11.90
C GLU A 83 26.19 -5.26 11.61
N ALA A 84 26.44 -4.71 10.41
CA ALA A 84 27.76 -4.24 9.98
C ALA A 84 28.31 -3.11 10.88
N PHE A 85 27.43 -2.27 11.42
CA PHE A 85 27.79 -1.15 12.30
C PHE A 85 27.37 -1.40 13.76
N SER A 86 27.13 -2.66 14.15
CA SER A 86 26.77 -2.96 15.54
C SER A 86 27.91 -2.60 16.50
N GLY A 87 27.66 -1.60 17.35
CA GLY A 87 28.65 -1.08 18.30
C GLY A 87 29.71 -0.15 17.70
N GLN A 88 29.58 0.27 16.44
CA GLN A 88 30.51 1.17 15.76
C GLN A 88 29.74 2.27 15.01
N HIS A 89 30.29 3.48 14.93
CA HIS A 89 29.67 4.52 14.10
C HIS A 89 30.11 4.33 12.64
N PRO A 90 29.21 4.46 11.65
CA PRO A 90 29.59 4.42 10.25
C PRO A 90 30.59 5.52 9.89
N ASP A 91 31.57 5.21 9.05
CA ASP A 91 32.52 6.21 8.52
C ASP A 91 31.87 7.16 7.50
N PHE A 92 30.66 6.84 7.05
CA PHE A 92 29.91 7.64 6.08
C PHE A 92 28.45 7.75 6.47
N THR A 93 27.82 8.84 6.03
CA THR A 93 26.37 9.03 6.14
C THR A 93 25.76 9.17 4.76
N VAL A 94 24.49 8.78 4.65
CA VAL A 94 23.72 8.98 3.41
C VAL A 94 22.71 10.08 3.69
N LEU A 95 22.91 11.26 3.09
CA LEU A 95 22.07 12.45 3.35
C LEU A 95 22.01 12.84 4.84
N GLY A 96 23.09 12.58 5.59
CA GLY A 96 23.16 12.84 7.04
C GLY A 96 22.54 11.74 7.91
N PHE A 97 22.02 10.66 7.32
CA PHE A 97 21.46 9.52 8.05
C PHE A 97 22.44 8.37 8.19
N HIS A 98 22.26 7.59 9.26
CA HIS A 98 22.88 6.27 9.39
C HIS A 98 22.46 5.39 8.19
N PRO A 99 23.37 4.63 7.56
CA PRO A 99 23.06 3.86 6.35
C PRO A 99 21.84 2.95 6.47
N SER A 100 21.64 2.28 7.62
CA SER A 100 20.44 1.47 7.87
C SER A 100 19.14 2.28 7.86
N PHE A 101 19.14 3.48 8.43
CA PHE A 101 17.97 4.36 8.41
C PHE A 101 17.75 4.97 7.02
N ALA A 102 18.83 5.35 6.33
CA ALA A 102 18.76 5.84 4.97
C ALA A 102 18.13 4.82 4.01
N SER A 103 18.48 3.54 4.13
CA SER A 103 17.84 2.49 3.34
C SER A 103 16.33 2.39 3.59
N ILE A 104 15.87 2.59 4.83
CA ILE A 104 14.44 2.63 5.14
C ILE A 104 13.80 3.85 4.47
N VAL A 105 14.37 5.05 4.61
CA VAL A 105 13.80 6.26 3.99
C VAL A 105 13.69 6.12 2.47
N VAL A 106 14.75 5.66 1.81
CA VAL A 106 14.78 5.53 0.36
C VAL A 106 13.78 4.46 -0.12
N LEU A 107 13.75 3.30 0.53
CA LEU A 107 12.95 2.16 0.06
C LEU A 107 11.52 2.13 0.61
N PHE A 108 11.20 2.85 1.69
CA PHE A 108 9.81 2.99 2.14
C PHE A 108 9.11 4.19 1.49
N TRP A 109 9.84 5.27 1.25
CA TRP A 109 9.24 6.53 0.79
C TRP A 109 9.62 6.83 -0.64
N VAL A 110 10.90 7.12 -0.90
CA VAL A 110 11.32 7.70 -2.18
C VAL A 110 10.99 6.78 -3.36
N VAL A 111 11.48 5.54 -3.32
CA VAL A 111 11.31 4.58 -4.40
C VAL A 111 9.84 4.18 -4.59
N PRO A 112 9.09 3.77 -3.55
CA PRO A 112 7.69 3.40 -3.73
C PRO A 112 6.81 4.56 -4.16
N THR A 113 6.99 5.77 -3.61
CA THR A 113 6.16 6.93 -3.99
C THR A 113 6.37 7.27 -5.46
N LEU A 114 7.61 7.28 -5.96
CA LEU A 114 7.89 7.55 -7.37
C LEU A 114 7.34 6.44 -8.28
N LEU A 115 7.65 5.18 -7.97
CA LEU A 115 7.24 4.04 -8.80
C LEU A 115 5.72 3.85 -8.82
N MET A 116 5.04 4.02 -7.68
CA MET A 116 3.58 4.01 -7.63
C MET A 116 2.99 5.18 -8.40
N GLY A 117 3.55 6.38 -8.27
CA GLY A 117 3.11 7.56 -9.04
C GLY A 117 3.18 7.33 -10.54
N PHE A 118 4.32 6.85 -11.05
CA PHE A 118 4.45 6.46 -12.47
C PHE A 118 3.52 5.31 -12.84
N GLY A 119 3.35 4.33 -11.94
CA GLY A 119 2.40 3.23 -12.11
C GLY A 119 0.98 3.68 -12.34
N PHE A 120 0.49 4.59 -11.50
CA PHE A 120 -0.86 5.13 -11.59
C PHE A 120 -1.08 5.95 -12.85
N GLU A 121 -0.08 6.73 -13.29
CA GLU A 121 -0.12 7.42 -14.59
C GLU A 121 -0.15 6.43 -15.75
N ALA A 122 0.64 5.36 -15.69
CA ALA A 122 0.68 4.33 -16.74
C ALA A 122 -0.65 3.56 -16.89
N VAL A 123 -1.44 3.45 -15.81
CA VAL A 123 -2.77 2.82 -15.83
C VAL A 123 -3.92 3.82 -15.77
N LYS A 124 -3.66 5.11 -16.07
CA LYS A 124 -4.64 6.19 -15.90
C LYS A 124 -5.98 5.95 -16.58
N ASP A 125 -5.96 5.37 -17.79
CA ASP A 125 -7.18 5.16 -18.56
C ASP A 125 -8.14 4.17 -17.88
N ARG A 126 -7.64 3.35 -16.94
CA ARG A 126 -8.46 2.38 -16.18
C ARG A 126 -9.20 3.03 -15.02
N TRP A 127 -8.64 4.08 -14.40
CA TRP A 127 -9.25 4.75 -13.23
C TRP A 127 -9.79 6.16 -13.53
N LEU A 128 -9.29 6.82 -14.58
CA LEU A 128 -9.75 8.09 -15.14
C LEU A 128 -9.95 7.93 -16.66
N SER A 129 -10.95 7.13 -17.07
CA SER A 129 -11.30 7.14 -18.49
C SER A 129 -11.93 8.48 -18.82
N ARG A 130 -11.44 9.16 -19.88
CA ARG A 130 -11.98 10.46 -20.31
C ARG A 130 -13.50 10.42 -20.47
N GLU A 131 -14.03 9.34 -21.03
CA GLU A 131 -15.47 9.09 -21.16
C GLU A 131 -16.23 9.13 -19.83
N ARG A 132 -15.67 8.54 -18.75
CA ARG A 132 -16.32 8.55 -17.42
C ARG A 132 -16.24 9.93 -16.79
N TRP A 133 -15.15 10.66 -17.05
CA TRP A 133 -14.98 12.02 -16.58
C TRP A 133 -15.95 12.97 -17.27
N ASP A 134 -16.07 12.89 -18.59
CA ASP A 134 -16.97 13.71 -19.39
C ASP A 134 -18.44 13.41 -19.02
N ASP A 135 -18.80 12.14 -18.81
CA ASP A 135 -20.10 11.73 -18.29
C ASP A 135 -20.39 12.29 -16.89
N PHE A 136 -19.39 12.30 -16.01
CA PHE A 136 -19.52 12.84 -14.67
C PHE A 136 -19.74 14.35 -14.68
N VAL A 137 -18.93 15.09 -15.46
CA VAL A 137 -19.07 16.54 -15.62
C VAL A 137 -20.44 16.89 -16.19
N ARG A 138 -20.90 16.15 -17.21
CA ARG A 138 -22.23 16.32 -17.80
C ARG A 138 -23.36 16.12 -16.78
N ARG A 139 -23.28 15.09 -15.94
CA ARG A 139 -24.30 14.87 -14.90
C ARG A 139 -24.33 15.98 -13.85
N ILE A 140 -23.17 16.53 -13.50
CA ILE A 140 -23.12 17.67 -12.56
C ILE A 140 -23.72 18.91 -13.20
N SER A 141 -23.45 19.19 -14.49
CA SER A 141 -24.07 20.33 -15.17
C SER A 141 -25.58 20.17 -15.27
N GLU A 142 -26.08 18.97 -15.61
CA GLU A 142 -27.52 18.69 -15.67
C GLU A 142 -28.20 18.85 -14.30
N LEU A 143 -27.59 18.38 -13.21
CA LEU A 143 -28.10 18.56 -11.84
C LEU A 143 -28.08 20.03 -11.39
N SER A 144 -27.06 20.79 -11.81
CA SER A 144 -26.99 22.23 -11.51
C SER A 144 -28.03 23.03 -12.27
N GLU A 145 -28.39 22.61 -13.49
CA GLU A 145 -29.44 23.24 -14.30
C GLU A 145 -30.86 22.88 -13.80
N GLU A 146 -31.04 21.70 -13.19
CA GLU A 146 -32.29 21.30 -12.52
C GLU A 146 -32.51 22.01 -11.17
N ASP A 147 -31.45 22.30 -10.40
CA ASP A 147 -31.55 23.03 -9.13
C ASP A 147 -31.79 24.56 -9.32
N ASP A 148 -31.40 25.11 -10.49
CA ASP A 148 -31.58 26.53 -10.85
C ASP A 148 -32.89 26.84 -11.62
N GLY A 149 -33.84 25.89 -11.70
CA GLY A 149 -35.11 26.10 -12.42
C GLY A 149 -36.37 25.63 -11.69
N PRO A 150 -37.48 26.41 -11.71
CA PRO A 150 -37.62 27.80 -11.37
C PRO A 150 -37.99 27.95 -9.88
N GLY A 151 -37.15 28.63 -9.10
CA GLY A 151 -37.62 29.34 -7.92
C GLY A 151 -38.51 30.51 -8.37
N GLU A 152 -39.74 30.52 -7.88
CA GLU A 152 -40.56 31.72 -7.65
C GLU A 152 -40.59 32.75 -8.80
N SER A 153 -41.49 32.54 -9.76
CA SER A 153 -42.17 33.68 -10.38
C SER A 153 -43.37 34.03 -9.50
N GLU A 154 -43.22 35.06 -8.66
CA GLU A 154 -44.32 35.82 -8.03
C GLU A 154 -45.37 36.29 -9.05
#